data_AF-A0A0C1LG96-F1
#
_entry.id   AF-A0A0C1LG96-F1
#
_cell.length_a   1.000
_cell.length_b   1.000
_cell.length_c   1.000
_cell.angle_alpha   90.00
_cell.angle_beta   90.00
_cell.angle_gamma   90.00
#
_symmetry.space_group_name_H-M   'P 1'
#
loop_
_entity.id
_entity.type
_entity.pdbx_description
1 polymer ?
#
loop_
_entity_poly.entity_id
_entity_poly.type
_entity_poly.pdbx_seq_one_letter_code
_entity_poly.pdbx_strand_id
1 'polypeptide(L)'
;MQISVKKVLFEIPHIQLAQLESDEYCLIVEDTELNDLVEDFLWDEYVYESTFVSSEGRDKPAIYFNTFGAGLPVEGLIERLRAINQVEVESIFRKNN
;
A
#
# COMPACT_ATOMS: atom_id res chain seq x y z
N MET A 1 14.45 7.48 -4.16
CA MET A 1 13.56 8.42 -3.44
C MET A 1 13.52 7.98 -1.99
N GLN A 2 13.82 8.87 -1.04
CA GLN A 2 13.76 8.53 0.39
C GLN A 2 12.39 8.94 0.90
N ILE A 3 11.54 7.96 1.21
CA ILE A 3 10.20 8.21 1.77
C ILE A 3 10.37 8.40 3.27
N SER A 4 10.07 9.59 3.76
CA SER A 4 10.11 9.92 5.19
C SER A 4 8.71 9.77 5.78
N VAL A 5 8.51 8.71 6.56
CA VAL A 5 7.24 8.43 7.24
C VAL A 5 7.12 9.27 8.50
N LYS A 6 6.05 10.05 8.58
CA LYS A 6 5.65 10.84 9.75
C LYS A 6 4.92 9.97 10.77
N LYS A 7 3.94 9.17 10.32
CA LYS A 7 3.23 8.19 11.16
C LYS A 7 2.57 7.09 10.32
N VAL A 8 2.40 5.91 10.92
CA VAL A 8 1.57 4.83 10.37
C VAL A 8 0.11 5.07 10.76
N LEU A 9 -0.79 4.92 9.79
CA LEU A 9 -2.23 5.15 9.96
C LEU A 9 -3.03 3.85 9.97
N PHE A 10 -2.57 2.86 9.22
CA PHE A 10 -3.19 1.54 9.12
C PHE A 10 -2.12 0.51 8.74
N GLU A 11 -2.28 -0.71 9.24
CA GLU A 11 -1.35 -1.80 9.00
C GLU A 11 -2.07 -3.15 9.11
N ILE A 12 -1.84 -3.99 8.12
CA ILE A 12 -2.09 -5.44 8.11
C ILE A 12 -0.86 -6.12 7.51
N PRO A 13 -0.72 -7.46 7.56
CA PRO A 13 0.42 -8.13 6.93
C PRO A 13 0.62 -7.67 5.49
N HIS A 14 1.85 -7.29 5.13
CA HIS A 14 2.28 -6.89 3.78
C HIS A 14 1.64 -5.60 3.22
N ILE A 15 0.74 -4.93 3.95
CA ILE A 15 0.07 -3.69 3.50
C ILE A 15 0.06 -2.67 4.63
N GLN A 16 0.65 -1.49 4.38
CA GLN A 16 0.73 -0.41 5.36
C GLN A 16 0.33 0.92 4.72
N LEU A 17 -0.55 1.69 5.38
CA LEU A 17 -0.81 3.09 5.02
C LEU A 17 -0.07 4.00 5.99
N ALA A 18 0.72 4.92 5.46
CA ALA A 18 1.48 5.90 6.23
C ALA A 18 1.20 7.33 5.75
N GLN A 19 1.27 8.28 6.69
CA GLN A 19 1.39 9.70 6.36
C GLN A 19 2.87 10.04 6.22
N LEU A 20 3.22 10.80 5.19
CA LEU A 20 4.56 11.28 4.91
C LEU A 20 4.83 12.63 5.60
N GLU A 21 6.10 13.00 5.72
CA GLU A 21 6.50 14.34 6.19
C GLU A 21 6.02 15.47 5.26
N SER A 22 5.73 15.17 3.99
CA SER A 22 5.10 16.08 3.01
C SER A 22 3.59 16.27 3.23
N ASP A 23 3.02 15.64 4.25
CA ASP A 23 1.58 15.50 4.51
C ASP A 23 0.80 14.69 3.45
N GLU A 24 1.47 14.17 2.42
CA GLU A 24 0.94 13.16 1.50
C GLU A 24 0.74 11.81 2.21
N TYR A 25 0.01 10.90 1.56
CA TYR A 25 -0.21 9.55 2.06
C TYR A 25 0.48 8.54 1.16
N CYS A 26 0.97 7.46 1.73
CA CYS A 26 1.63 6.39 1.01
C CYS A 26 1.10 5.04 1.46
N LEU A 27 0.56 4.28 0.51
CA LEU A 27 0.20 2.89 0.67
C LEU A 27 1.37 2.02 0.21
N ILE A 28 1.96 1.33 1.16
CA ILE A 28 3.11 0.46 0.99
C ILE A 28 2.57 -0.95 0.89
N VAL A 29 2.85 -1.62 -0.23
CA VAL A 29 2.41 -2.99 -0.50
C VAL A 29 3.61 -3.84 -0.85
N GLU A 30 3.80 -4.92 -0.10
CA GLU A 30 4.84 -5.92 -0.36
C GLU A 30 4.25 -7.01 -1.26
N ASP A 31 4.94 -7.36 -2.34
CA ASP A 31 4.52 -8.27 -3.41
C ASP A 31 3.69 -7.62 -4.55
N THR A 32 3.93 -8.11 -5.77
CA THR A 32 3.27 -7.59 -6.99
C THR A 32 1.79 -7.98 -7.04
N GLU A 33 1.48 -9.24 -6.75
CA GLU A 33 0.09 -9.74 -6.81
C GLU A 33 -0.77 -9.12 -5.71
N LEU A 34 -0.16 -8.81 -4.56
CA LEU A 34 -0.84 -8.03 -3.52
C LEU A 34 -1.08 -6.59 -3.95
N ASN A 35 -0.13 -5.96 -4.64
CA ASN A 35 -0.34 -4.62 -5.17
C ASN A 35 -1.51 -4.60 -6.17
N ASP A 36 -1.57 -5.57 -7.07
CA ASP A 36 -2.65 -5.68 -8.06
C ASP A 36 -4.01 -5.89 -7.38
N LEU A 37 -4.08 -6.74 -6.35
CA LEU A 37 -5.31 -6.92 -5.56
C LEU A 37 -5.77 -5.62 -4.89
N VAL A 38 -4.83 -4.86 -4.32
CA VAL A 38 -5.13 -3.60 -3.64
C VAL A 38 -5.54 -2.52 -4.66
N GLU A 39 -4.89 -2.48 -5.81
CA GLU A 39 -5.28 -1.60 -6.93
C GLU A 39 -6.70 -1.89 -7.38
N ASP A 40 -7.02 -3.14 -7.70
CA ASP A 40 -8.38 -3.55 -8.11
C ASP A 40 -9.43 -3.20 -7.04
N PHE A 41 -9.07 -3.33 -5.76
CA PHE A 41 -9.96 -3.05 -4.65
C PHE A 41 -10.25 -1.56 -4.44
N LEU A 42 -9.33 -0.68 -4.85
CA LEU A 42 -9.37 0.78 -4.67
C LEU A 42 -9.71 1.55 -5.95
N TRP A 43 -9.61 0.91 -7.12
CA TRP A 43 -9.62 1.53 -8.45
C TRP A 43 -10.78 2.50 -8.71
N ASP A 44 -11.98 2.20 -8.21
CA ASP A 44 -13.17 3.01 -8.48
C ASP A 44 -13.25 4.31 -7.67
N GLU A 45 -12.54 4.39 -6.54
CA GLU A 45 -12.72 5.46 -5.54
C GLU A 45 -11.43 6.25 -5.26
N TYR A 46 -10.26 5.66 -5.51
CA TYR A 46 -8.97 6.25 -5.15
C TYR A 46 -8.00 6.15 -6.33
N VAL A 47 -7.33 7.25 -6.64
CA VAL A 47 -6.35 7.34 -7.72
C VAL A 47 -4.98 7.67 -7.12
N TYR A 48 -3.97 6.87 -7.47
CA TYR A 48 -2.59 7.15 -7.09
C TYR A 48 -2.05 8.32 -7.90
N GLU A 49 -1.38 9.25 -7.23
CA GLU A 49 -0.66 10.33 -7.89
C GLU A 49 0.68 9.85 -8.45
N SER A 50 1.32 8.90 -7.76
CA SER A 50 2.53 8.26 -8.23
C SER A 50 2.71 6.88 -7.61
N THR A 51 3.46 6.03 -8.31
CA THR A 51 3.86 4.71 -7.81
C THR A 51 5.36 4.57 -7.97
N PHE A 52 6.04 4.20 -6.89
CA PHE A 52 7.44 3.84 -6.89
C PHE A 52 7.60 2.38 -6.49
N VAL A 53 8.50 1.65 -7.16
CA VAL A 53 8.75 0.23 -6.89
C VAL A 53 10.20 0.05 -6.47
N SER A 54 10.41 -0.58 -5.33
CA SER A 54 11.73 -1.01 -4.84
C SER A 54 11.87 -2.51 -4.98
N SER A 55 12.86 -2.96 -5.76
CA SER A 55 13.25 -4.36 -5.86
C SER A 55 14.66 -4.53 -5.27
N GLU A 56 14.76 -5.02 -4.03
CA GLU A 56 16.05 -5.16 -3.32
C GLU A 56 16.88 -6.39 -3.77
N GLY A 57 16.49 -7.08 -4.84
CA GLY A 57 17.19 -8.26 -5.36
C GLY A 57 16.24 -9.22 -6.06
N ARG A 58 16.78 -10.31 -6.61
CA ARG A 58 16.00 -11.31 -7.35
C ARG A 58 15.16 -12.23 -6.45
N ASP A 59 15.54 -12.34 -5.18
CA ASP A 59 14.96 -13.27 -4.19
C ASP A 59 14.17 -12.55 -3.09
N LYS A 60 13.87 -11.27 -3.27
CA LYS A 60 13.05 -10.48 -2.33
C LYS A 60 11.78 -10.00 -3.03
N PRO A 61 10.64 -9.96 -2.34
CA PRO A 61 9.42 -9.39 -2.89
C PRO A 61 9.66 -7.92 -3.26
N ALA A 62 9.01 -7.47 -4.33
CA ALA A 62 8.96 -6.06 -4.68
C ALA A 62 8.14 -5.29 -3.65
N ILE A 63 8.56 -4.07 -3.33
CA ILE A 63 7.80 -3.18 -2.44
C ILE A 63 7.30 -1.99 -3.27
N TYR A 64 5.99 -1.87 -3.34
CA TYR A 64 5.27 -0.80 -4.01
C TYR A 64 4.98 0.31 -3.01
N PHE A 65 5.18 1.54 -3.46
CA PHE A 65 4.92 2.77 -2.70
C PHE A 65 3.96 3.61 -3.55
N ASN A 66 2.67 3.47 -3.28
CA ASN A 66 1.59 4.16 -3.99
C ASN A 66 1.21 5.42 -3.22
N THR A 67 1.44 6.58 -3.81
CA THR A 67 1.23 7.88 -3.14
C THR A 67 -0.11 8.50 -3.50
N PHE A 68 -0.73 9.13 -2.51
CA PHE A 68 -1.92 9.96 -2.67
C PHE A 68 -1.63 11.38 -2.19
N GLY A 69 -2.30 12.36 -2.79
CA GLY A 69 -2.17 13.75 -2.40
C GLY A 69 -2.69 14.01 -0.98
N ALA A 70 -2.21 15.10 -0.37
CA ALA A 70 -2.58 15.51 0.99
C ALA A 70 -4.09 15.83 1.17
N GLY A 71 -4.81 16.07 0.06
CA GLY A 71 -6.26 16.32 0.06
C GLY A 71 -7.15 15.07 0.10
N LEU A 72 -6.56 13.87 0.15
CA LEU A 72 -7.31 12.62 0.16
C LEU A 72 -8.20 12.48 1.41
N PRO A 73 -9.46 12.00 1.29
CA PRO A 73 -10.28 11.62 2.45
C PRO A 73 -9.72 10.35 3.11
N VAL A 74 -8.68 10.51 3.92
CA VAL A 74 -7.90 9.40 4.48
C VAL A 74 -8.70 8.48 5.39
N GLU A 75 -9.68 9.00 6.13
CA GLU A 75 -10.56 8.20 6.97
C GLU A 75 -11.39 7.21 6.14
N GLY A 76 -11.88 7.65 4.97
CA GLY A 76 -12.60 6.79 4.03
C GLY A 76 -11.72 5.68 3.48
N LEU A 77 -10.47 6.02 3.12
CA LEU A 77 -9.48 5.04 2.66
C LEU A 77 -9.19 4.00 3.74
N ILE A 78 -8.99 4.42 4.99
CA ILE A 78 -8.72 3.50 6.10
C ILE A 78 -9.89 2.55 6.32
N GLU A 79 -11.13 3.03 6.33
CA GLU A 79 -12.30 2.17 6.47
C GLU A 79 -12.43 1.18 5.31
N ARG A 80 -12.10 1.61 4.09
CA ARG A 80 -12.08 0.73 2.92
C ARG A 80 -11.01 -0.35 3.06
N LEU A 81 -9.78 0.01 3.41
CA LEU A 81 -8.67 -0.93 3.63
C LEU A 81 -8.96 -1.94 4.75
N ARG A 82 -9.73 -1.57 5.78
CA ARG A 82 -10.16 -2.51 6.83
C ARG A 82 -11.06 -3.63 6.33
N ALA A 83 -11.72 -3.46 5.19
CA ALA A 83 -12.53 -4.51 4.57
C ALA A 83 -11.69 -5.55 3.79
N ILE A 84 -10.39 -5.31 3.62
CA ILE A 84 -9.48 -6.30 3.03
C ILE A 84 -9.32 -7.49 3.99
N ASN A 85 -9.47 -8.69 3.44
CA ASN A 85 -9.33 -9.92 4.20
C ASN A 85 -7.87 -10.26 4.46
N GLN A 86 -7.42 -10.12 5.71
CA GLN A 86 -6.04 -10.40 6.10
C GLN A 86 -5.60 -11.86 5.83
N VAL A 87 -6.52 -12.82 5.93
CA VAL A 87 -6.22 -14.24 5.64
C VAL A 87 -5.94 -14.46 4.16
N GLU A 88 -6.66 -13.73 3.30
CA GLU A 88 -6.45 -13.76 1.86
C GLU A 88 -5.10 -13.13 1.48
N VAL A 89 -4.78 -11.97 2.07
CA VAL A 89 -3.50 -11.28 1.89
C VAL A 89 -2.32 -12.18 2.25
N GLU A 90 -2.32 -12.80 3.43
CA GLU A 90 -1.27 -13.75 3.81
C GLU A 90 -1.22 -14.96 2.88
N SER A 91 -2.38 -15.46 2.42
CA SER A 91 -2.42 -16.62 1.53
C SER A 91 -1.84 -16.32 0.15
N ILE A 92 -2.04 -15.11 -0.38
CA ILE A 92 -1.48 -14.69 -1.66
C ILE A 92 0.03 -14.54 -1.52
N PHE A 93 0.48 -13.80 -0.49
CA PHE A 93 1.91 -13.58 -0.26
C PHE A 93 2.72 -14.89 -0.21
N ARG A 94 2.25 -15.87 0.59
CA ARG A 94 2.91 -17.18 0.75
C ARG A 94 2.89 -18.07 -0.49
N LYS A 95 2.01 -17.82 -1.47
CA LYS A 95 2.00 -18.58 -2.72
C LYS A 95 3.08 -18.08 -3.69
N ASN A 96 3.47 -16.82 -3.55
CA ASN A 96 4.38 -16.14 -4.47
C ASN A 96 5.81 -16.01 -3.93
N ASN A 97 6.01 -16.20 -2.63
CA ASN A 97 7.29 -16.10 -1.92
C ASN A 97 7.46 -17.25 -0.93
#